data_AF-A0A952EDN1-F1
#
_entry.id   AF-A0A952EDN1-F1
#
_cell.length_a   1.000
_cell.length_b   1.000
_cell.length_c   1.000
_cell.angle_alpha   90.00
_cell.angle_beta   90.00
_cell.angle_gamma   90.00
#
_symmetry.space_group_name_H-M   'P 1'
#
loop_
_entity.id
_entity.type
_entity.pdbx_description
1 polymer ?
#
loop_
_entity_poly.entity_id
_entity_poly.type
_entity_poly.pdbx_seq_one_letter_code
_entity_poly.pdbx_strand_id
1 'polypeptide(L)' 'MTQPERVKVAVVGASGYTGGELLRLLMVHPRVTITAVTSEKSA' A
#
# COMPACT_ATOMS: atom_id res chain seq x y z
N MET A 1 -11.76 -2.39 -23.96
CA MET A 1 -11.83 -2.84 -22.56
C MET A 1 -11.08 -1.84 -21.71
N THR A 2 -11.78 -0.91 -21.05
CA THR A 2 -11.17 0.10 -20.18
C THR A 2 -10.65 -0.59 -18.92
N GLN A 3 -9.35 -0.51 -18.67
CA GLN A 3 -8.82 -0.93 -17.37
C GLN A 3 -9.49 -0.06 -16.28
N PRO A 4 -9.92 -0.65 -15.15
CA PRO A 4 -10.51 0.13 -14.08
C PRO A 4 -9.49 1.15 -13.58
N GLU A 5 -9.95 2.39 -13.35
CA GLU A 5 -9.12 3.44 -12.76
C GLU A 5 -8.56 2.95 -11.42
N ARG A 6 -7.22 2.95 -11.30
CA ARG A 6 -6.54 2.46 -10.10
C ARG A 6 -6.39 3.59 -9.09
N VAL A 7 -6.81 3.33 -7.85
CA VAL A 7 -6.60 4.26 -6.74
C VAL A 7 -5.12 4.24 -6.37
N LYS A 8 -4.49 5.43 -6.38
CA LYS A 8 -3.11 5.62 -5.93
C LYS A 8 -3.07 5.71 -4.42
N VAL A 9 -2.24 4.90 -3.77
CA VAL A 9 -2.18 4.81 -2.30
C VAL A 9 -0.74 4.96 -1.82
N ALA A 10 -0.54 5.78 -0.80
CA ALA A 10 0.69 5.82 -0.01
C ALA A 10 0.46 5.16 1.35
N VAL A 11 1.40 4.31 1.81
CA VAL A 11 1.31 3.62 3.11
C VAL A 11 2.38 4.16 4.05
N VAL A 12 1.95 4.72 5.19
CA VAL A 12 2.80 5.20 6.29
C VAL A 12 2.70 4.21 7.45
N GLY A 13 3.82 3.87 8.07
CA GLY A 13 3.86 2.85 9.15
C GLY A 13 3.85 1.41 8.63
N ALA A 14 4.31 1.20 7.40
CA ALA A 14 4.36 -0.10 6.73
C ALA A 14 5.17 -1.20 7.44
N SER A 15 6.11 -0.83 8.31
CA SER A 15 6.93 -1.76 9.10
C SER A 15 6.21 -2.34 10.32
N GLY A 16 5.09 -1.75 10.75
CA GLY A 16 4.24 -2.33 11.78
C GLY A 16 3.44 -3.53 11.26
N TYR A 17 2.95 -4.38 12.17
CA TYR A 17 2.18 -5.58 11.81
C TYR A 17 0.98 -5.26 10.90
N THR A 18 0.20 -4.25 11.27
CA THR A 18 -0.95 -3.78 10.47
C THR A 18 -0.52 -3.23 9.12
N GLY A 19 0.61 -2.50 9.07
CA GLY A 19 1.15 -1.96 7.82
C GLY A 19 1.58 -3.04 6.85
N GLY A 20 2.24 -4.10 7.36
CA GLY A 20 2.64 -5.26 6.58
C GLY A 20 1.44 -6.04 6.02
N GLU A 21 0.42 -6.31 6.85
CA GLU A 21 -0.79 -7.00 6.39
C GLU A 21 -1.61 -6.16 5.40
N LEU A 22 -1.67 -4.85 5.59
CA LEU A 22 -2.28 -3.94 4.63
C LEU A 22 -1.56 -4.02 3.28
N LEU A 23 -0.23 -3.99 3.26
CA LEU A 23 0.55 -4.14 2.02
C LEU A 23 0.30 -5.50 1.35
N ARG A 24 0.27 -6.60 2.13
CA ARG A 24 -0.02 -7.95 1.62
C ARG A 24 -1.35 -7.99 0.86
N LEU A 25 -2.39 -7.34 1.39
CA LEU A 25 -3.70 -7.25 0.74
C LEU A 25 -3.68 -6.31 -0.48
N LEU A 26 -3.07 -5.13 -0.37
CA LEU A 26 -3.07 -4.13 -1.43
C LEU A 26 -2.20 -4.54 -2.63
N MET A 27 -1.13 -5.33 -2.43
CA MET A 27 -0.25 -5.80 -3.51
C MET A 27 -0.98 -6.67 -4.55
N VAL A 28 -2.05 -7.36 -4.15
CA VAL A 28 -2.84 -8.23 -5.03
C VAL A 28 -4.17 -7.60 -5.46
N HIS A 29 -4.46 -6.36 -5.04
CA HIS A 29 -5.74 -5.74 -5.28
C HIS A 29 -5.79 -5.10 -6.69
N PRO A 30 -6.71 -5.52 -7.58
CA PRO A 30 -6.69 -5.17 -9.01
C PRO A 30 -6.97 -3.69 -9.30
N ARG A 31 -7.51 -2.95 -8.33
CA ARG A 31 -7.88 -1.53 -8.46
C ARG A 31 -7.01 -0.58 -7.63
N VAL A 32 -5.87 -1.04 -7.14
CA VAL A 32 -4.93 -0.22 -6.35
C VAL A 32 -3.56 -0.22 -6.99
N THR A 33 -2.88 0.92 -6.89
CA THR A 33 -1.45 1.06 -7.17
C THR A 33 -0.80 1.72 -5.96
N ILE A 34 0.14 1.01 -5.32
CA ILE A 34 0.94 1.58 -4.23
C ILE A 34 1.98 2.51 -4.86
N THR A 35 1.98 3.77 -4.45
CA THR A 35 2.90 4.81 -4.99
C THR A 35 4.01 5.19 -4.03
N ALA A 36 3.84 4.93 -2.73
CA ALA A 36 4.86 5.16 -1.72
C ALA A 36 4.64 4.24 -0.51
N VAL A 37 5.74 3.83 0.11
CA VAL A 37 5.76 3.04 1.35
C VAL A 37 6.83 3.64 2.25
N THR A 38 6.45 4.03 3.46
CA THR A 38 7.37 4.62 4.43
C THR A 38 7.07 4.14 5.84
N SER A 39 8.05 4.28 6.72
CA SER A 39 7.93 4.09 8.16
C SER A 39 8.93 5.00 8.84
N GLU A 40 8.52 5.61 9.94
CA GLU A 40 9.48 6.22 10.85
C GLU A 40 10.20 5.11 11.64
N LYS A 41 11.52 5.22 11.77
CA LYS A 41 12.25 4.56 12.84
C LYS A 41 12.44 5.61 13.93
N SER A 42 11.80 5.43 15.08
CA SER A 42 12.26 6.09 16.30
C SER A 42 13.65 5.53 16.62
N ALA A 43 14.65 6.41 16.67
CA ALA A 43 16.02 6.08 17.05
C ALA A 43 16.16 5.98 18.56
#